data_AF-A0A961HDR6-F1
#
_entry.id   AF-A0A961HDR6-F1
#
_cell.length_a   1.000
_cell.length_b   1.000
_cell.length_c   1.000
_cell.angle_alpha   90.00
_cell.angle_beta   90.00
_cell.angle_gamma   90.00
#
_symmetry.space_group_name_H-M   'P 1'
#
loop_
_entity.id
_entity.type
_entity.pdbx_description
1 polymer ?
#
loop_
_entity_poly.entity_id
_entity_poly.type
_entity_poly.pdbx_seq_one_letter_code
_entity_poly.pdbx_strand_id
1 'polypeptide(L)'
;MAEHHCDPELLVHLCGRRDWDRASAAGEIRPDSLREVGFVHLSTQQQVHLPANRIFAGRPDLLVLYIDRSMLAAPLRWEPGVPGDPASMLFPHLYGSLPTGAVVAVRPYPLGADGRFPPLIGKQALVNRQAAVDRRASNLPGSSSAS
;
A
#
# COMPACT_ATOMS: atom_id res chain seq x y z
N MET A 1 -21.65 26.07 0.13
CA MET A 1 -21.79 24.64 0.47
C MET A 1 -20.98 23.87 -0.56
N ALA A 2 -19.67 23.70 -0.33
CA ALA A 2 -18.80 23.07 -1.32
C ALA A 2 -19.01 21.56 -1.29
N GLU A 3 -19.25 21.01 -2.46
CA GLU A 3 -19.47 19.59 -2.72
C GLU A 3 -18.26 18.78 -2.26
N HIS A 4 -18.45 17.90 -1.28
CA HIS A 4 -17.43 16.94 -0.88
C HIS A 4 -17.30 15.92 -2.02
N HIS A 5 -16.35 16.15 -2.93
CA HIS A 5 -15.93 15.14 -3.87
C HIS A 5 -15.50 13.89 -3.12
N CYS A 6 -16.12 12.76 -3.47
CA CYS A 6 -15.75 11.42 -3.05
C CYS A 6 -14.41 11.04 -3.70
N ASP A 7 -13.33 11.70 -3.27
CA ASP A 7 -12.01 11.15 -3.44
C ASP A 7 -11.87 10.05 -2.39
N PRO A 8 -11.70 8.76 -2.75
CA PRO A 8 -11.28 7.78 -1.78
C PRO A 8 -9.98 8.32 -1.16
N GLU A 9 -9.93 8.44 0.16
CA GLU A 9 -8.73 8.88 0.89
C GLU A 9 -7.63 7.83 0.71
N LEU A 10 -6.98 7.85 -0.45
CA LEU A 10 -5.97 6.88 -0.81
C LEU A 10 -4.72 7.14 0.03
N LEU A 11 -4.35 6.13 0.79
CA LEU A 11 -3.06 6.04 1.45
C LEU A 11 -2.09 5.28 0.56
N VAL A 12 -0.81 5.34 0.88
CA VAL A 12 0.21 4.57 0.17
C VAL A 12 1.14 3.81 1.09
N HIS A 13 1.64 2.68 0.61
CA HIS A 13 2.68 1.87 1.26
C HIS A 13 3.85 1.64 0.30
N LEU A 14 5.07 1.60 0.83
CA LEU A 14 6.29 1.35 0.08
C LEU A 14 6.80 -0.07 0.35
N CYS A 15 7.10 -0.82 -0.69
CA CYS A 15 7.75 -2.12 -0.57
C CYS A 15 8.59 -2.43 -1.81
N GLY A 16 9.49 -3.41 -1.72
CA GLY A 16 10.20 -3.92 -2.89
C GLY A 16 9.30 -4.81 -3.75
N ARG A 17 9.65 -4.95 -5.04
CA ARG A 17 8.94 -5.84 -5.96
C ARG A 17 8.75 -7.25 -5.41
N ARG A 18 9.81 -7.87 -4.91
CA ARG A 18 9.75 -9.24 -4.36
C ARG A 18 8.86 -9.34 -3.13
N ASP A 19 8.77 -8.29 -2.32
CA ASP A 19 7.94 -8.27 -1.11
C ASP A 19 6.47 -8.21 -1.48
N TRP A 20 6.14 -7.37 -2.47
CA TRP A 20 4.80 -7.34 -3.07
C TRP A 20 4.41 -8.68 -3.67
N ASP A 21 5.26 -9.31 -4.48
CA ASP A 21 4.92 -10.57 -5.15
C ASP A 21 4.59 -11.68 -4.13
N ARG A 22 5.34 -11.76 -3.02
CA ARG A 22 5.06 -12.69 -1.92
C ARG A 22 3.77 -12.34 -1.19
N ALA A 23 3.58 -11.07 -0.84
CA ALA A 23 2.40 -10.63 -0.12
C ALA A 23 1.12 -10.80 -0.94
N SER A 24 1.17 -10.46 -2.24
CA SER A 24 0.08 -10.63 -3.19
C SER A 24 -0.37 -12.10 -3.29
N ALA A 25 0.57 -13.05 -3.24
CA ALA A 25 0.24 -14.47 -3.21
C ALA A 25 -0.33 -14.92 -1.85
N ALA A 26 0.13 -14.32 -0.74
CA ALA A 26 -0.31 -14.65 0.61
C ALA A 26 -1.65 -13.99 1.02
N GLY A 27 -2.07 -12.93 0.33
CA GLY A 27 -3.30 -12.18 0.63
C GLY A 27 -3.14 -11.01 1.60
N GLU A 28 -1.96 -10.83 2.18
CA GLU A 28 -1.67 -9.73 3.11
C GLU A 28 -0.20 -9.32 3.09
N ILE A 29 0.04 -8.04 3.39
CA ILE A 29 1.35 -7.44 3.57
C ILE A 29 1.65 -7.37 5.07
N ARG A 30 2.77 -7.98 5.48
CA ARG A 30 3.29 -8.02 6.85
C ARG A 30 4.76 -7.59 6.86
N PRO A 31 5.06 -6.28 6.85
CA PRO A 31 6.44 -5.80 6.92
C PRO A 31 7.02 -6.05 8.32
N ASP A 32 8.35 -6.02 8.43
CA ASP A 32 9.05 -6.19 9.70
C ASP A 32 8.56 -5.19 10.77
N SER A 33 8.16 -3.97 10.38
CA SER A 33 7.62 -2.96 11.31
C SER A 33 6.38 -3.45 12.06
N LEU A 34 5.54 -4.30 11.46
CA LEU A 34 4.37 -4.86 12.14
C LEU A 34 4.79 -5.76 13.31
N ARG A 35 5.91 -6.48 13.16
CA ARG A 35 6.49 -7.31 14.22
C ARG A 35 7.26 -6.46 15.24
N GLU A 36 8.00 -5.47 14.78
CA GLU A 36 8.99 -4.74 15.58
C GLU A 36 8.37 -3.59 16.39
N VAL A 37 7.46 -2.82 15.78
CA VAL A 37 6.83 -1.64 16.40
C VAL A 37 5.30 -1.74 16.45
N GLY A 38 4.71 -2.80 15.90
CA GLY A 38 3.29 -3.12 16.04
C GLY A 38 2.36 -2.53 14.97
N PHE A 39 2.91 -1.89 13.93
CA PHE A 39 2.11 -1.29 12.86
C PHE A 39 2.80 -1.29 11.49
N VAL A 40 1.99 -1.18 10.44
CA VAL A 40 2.42 -0.95 9.06
C VAL A 40 2.48 0.56 8.80
N HIS A 41 3.64 1.03 8.33
CA HIS A 41 3.81 2.42 7.93
C HIS A 41 3.10 2.68 6.62
N LEU A 42 2.18 3.65 6.63
CA LEU A 42 1.55 4.22 5.46
C LEU A 42 1.99 5.68 5.30
N SER A 43 1.62 6.30 4.19
CA SER A 43 1.83 7.72 3.93
C SER A 43 0.65 8.29 3.16
N THR A 44 0.48 9.60 3.20
CA THR A 44 -0.25 10.28 2.13
C THR A 44 0.63 10.32 0.88
N GLN A 45 0.01 10.52 -0.28
CA GLN A 45 0.75 10.61 -1.54
C GLN A 45 1.70 11.81 -1.55
N GLN A 46 1.29 12.92 -0.92
CA GLN A 46 2.06 14.15 -0.85
C GLN A 46 3.36 13.96 -0.06
N GLN A 47 3.37 13.09 0.95
CA GLN A 47 4.51 12.93 1.86
C GLN A 47 5.35 11.68 1.62
N VAL A 48 4.91 10.72 0.79
CA VAL A 48 5.59 9.41 0.62
C VAL A 48 7.04 9.49 0.15
N HIS A 49 7.41 10.56 -0.57
CA HIS A 49 8.80 10.81 -0.97
C HIS A 49 9.73 11.00 0.23
N LEU A 50 9.23 11.47 1.38
CA LEU A 50 10.03 11.66 2.60
C LEU A 50 10.56 10.33 3.17
N PRO A 51 9.71 9.34 3.53
CA PRO A 51 10.19 8.04 4.00
C PRO A 51 10.89 7.25 2.88
N ALA A 52 10.48 7.40 1.60
CA ALA A 52 11.17 6.77 0.48
C ALA A 52 12.67 7.16 0.46
N ASN A 53 12.96 8.45 0.55
CA ASN A 53 14.33 8.95 0.57
C ASN A 53 15.08 8.66 1.88
N ARG A 54 14.37 8.51 3.01
CA ARG A 54 15.00 8.22 4.31
C ARG A 54 15.38 6.74 4.47
N ILE A 55 14.55 5.83 3.98
CA ILE A 55 14.64 4.38 4.27
C ILE A 55 15.13 3.59 3.05
N PHE A 56 14.74 4.00 1.84
CA PHE A 56 14.95 3.23 0.62
C PHE A 56 15.90 3.91 -0.38
N ALA A 57 16.72 4.87 0.07
CA ALA A 57 17.62 5.64 -0.78
C ALA A 57 18.41 4.75 -1.76
N GLY A 58 18.39 5.11 -3.04
CA GLY A 58 19.10 4.38 -4.10
C GLY A 58 18.49 3.03 -4.50
N ARG A 59 17.36 2.61 -3.90
CA ARG A 59 16.72 1.32 -4.21
C ARG A 59 15.97 1.36 -5.55
N PRO A 60 16.32 0.53 -6.55
CA PRO A 60 15.74 0.62 -7.90
C PRO A 60 14.43 -0.16 -8.07
N ASP A 61 14.12 -1.12 -7.19
CA ASP A 61 12.96 -2.01 -7.27
C ASP A 61 11.78 -1.55 -6.40
N LEU A 62 11.76 -0.28 -5.98
CA LEU A 62 10.77 0.26 -5.07
C LEU A 62 9.39 0.40 -5.75
N LEU A 63 8.34 0.02 -5.03
CA LEU A 63 6.96 0.17 -5.44
C LEU A 63 6.22 1.11 -4.49
N VAL A 64 5.24 1.83 -5.05
CA VAL A 64 4.18 2.51 -4.31
C VAL A 64 2.89 1.73 -4.52
N LEU A 65 2.32 1.25 -3.42
CA LEU A 65 1.01 0.62 -3.39
C LEU A 65 -0.01 1.67 -2.98
N TYR A 66 -1.07 1.84 -3.75
CA TYR A 66 -2.19 2.73 -3.44
C TYR A 66 -3.28 1.94 -2.74
N ILE A 67 -3.75 2.44 -1.60
CA ILE A 67 -4.59 1.72 -0.66
C ILE A 67 -5.90 2.47 -0.47
N ASP A 68 -7.01 1.78 -0.70
CA ASP A 68 -8.33 2.28 -0.34
C ASP A 68 -8.51 2.17 1.18
N ARG A 69 -8.51 3.33 1.85
CA ARG A 69 -8.68 3.42 3.30
C ARG A 69 -10.00 2.77 3.78
N SER A 70 -11.05 2.80 2.97
CA SER A 70 -12.36 2.23 3.35
C SER A 70 -12.35 0.71 3.47
N MET A 71 -11.34 0.05 2.88
CA MET A 71 -11.17 -1.41 2.90
C MET A 71 -10.29 -1.89 4.06
N LEU A 72 -9.84 -0.99 4.94
CA LEU A 72 -9.01 -1.32 6.09
C LEU A 72 -9.87 -1.58 7.32
N ALA A 73 -9.78 -2.80 7.86
CA ALA A 73 -10.47 -3.17 9.09
C ALA A 73 -9.66 -2.85 10.36
N ALA A 74 -8.33 -2.79 10.25
CA ALA A 74 -7.47 -2.52 11.40
C ALA A 74 -7.42 -1.01 11.72
N PRO A 75 -7.20 -0.63 12.99
CA PRO A 75 -7.16 0.77 13.39
C PRO A 75 -6.05 1.55 12.67
N LEU A 76 -6.39 2.75 12.22
CA LEU A 76 -5.44 3.74 11.71
C LEU A 76 -5.22 4.84 12.76
N ARG A 77 -3.96 5.18 13.02
CA ARG A 77 -3.59 6.35 13.84
C ARG A 77 -2.67 7.26 13.06
N TRP A 78 -2.80 8.57 13.29
CA TRP A 78 -1.94 9.57 12.69
C TRP A 78 -0.93 10.03 13.72
N GLU A 79 0.33 9.67 13.51
CA GLU A 79 1.40 9.86 14.49
C GLU A 79 2.68 10.34 13.79
N PRO A 80 3.62 10.98 14.52
CA PRO A 80 4.91 11.34 13.96
C PRO A 80 5.66 10.12 13.40
N GLY A 81 6.38 10.29 12.28
CA GLY A 81 7.11 9.19 11.65
C GLY A 81 8.37 8.82 12.41
N VAL A 82 9.07 9.80 12.99
CA VAL A 82 10.20 9.60 13.90
C VAL A 82 10.13 10.59 15.08
N PRO A 83 10.82 10.31 16.20
CA PRO A 83 11.00 11.28 17.27
C PRO A 83 11.60 12.58 16.73
N GLY A 84 10.95 13.72 17.00
CA GLY A 84 11.40 15.04 16.59
C GLY A 84 10.82 15.55 15.26
N ASP A 85 10.02 14.75 14.54
CA ASP A 85 9.20 15.29 13.44
C ASP A 85 8.26 16.40 14.00
N PRO A 86 7.98 17.46 13.23
CA PRO A 86 7.03 18.49 13.64
C PRO A 86 5.67 17.88 13.99
N ALA A 87 4.97 18.45 14.98
CA ALA A 87 3.65 17.94 15.40
C ALA A 87 2.61 17.92 14.26
N SER A 88 2.81 18.73 13.21
CA SER A 88 1.97 18.75 12.01
C SER A 88 2.34 17.68 10.97
N MET A 89 3.50 17.03 11.10
CA MET A 89 3.99 16.00 10.19
C MET A 89 3.57 14.62 10.71
N LEU A 90 2.34 14.23 10.40
CA LEU A 90 1.76 12.97 10.83
C LEU A 90 1.68 11.96 9.67
N PHE A 91 1.99 10.71 9.98
CA PHE A 91 1.89 9.57 9.09
C PHE A 91 0.81 8.61 9.58
N PRO A 92 0.03 8.00 8.68
CA PRO A 92 -0.90 6.96 9.04
C PRO A 92 -0.15 5.66 9.40
N HIS A 93 -0.44 5.12 10.57
CA HIS A 93 0.03 3.82 11.04
C HIS A 93 -1.15 2.86 11.15
N LEU A 94 -1.08 1.75 10.42
CA LEU A 94 -2.09 0.69 10.44
C LEU A 94 -1.71 -0.38 11.47
N TYR A 95 -2.51 -0.51 12.52
CA TYR A 95 -2.27 -1.47 13.62
C TYR A 95 -2.83 -2.86 13.30
N GLY A 96 -2.32 -3.44 12.22
CA GLY A 96 -2.69 -4.75 11.69
C GLY A 96 -1.99 -5.02 10.37
N SER A 97 -2.13 -6.23 9.83
CA SER A 97 -1.66 -6.51 8.48
C SER A 97 -2.44 -5.71 7.45
N LEU A 98 -1.78 -5.36 6.34
CA LEU A 98 -2.42 -4.67 5.22
C LEU A 98 -2.97 -5.71 4.24
N PRO A 99 -4.31 -5.89 4.12
CA PRO A 99 -4.87 -6.85 3.18
C PRO A 99 -4.56 -6.44 1.73
N THR A 100 -4.15 -7.39 0.89
CA THR A 100 -3.84 -7.08 -0.53
C THR A 100 -5.09 -6.66 -1.29
N GLY A 101 -6.27 -7.09 -0.85
CA GLY A 101 -7.56 -6.64 -1.39
C GLY A 101 -7.83 -5.14 -1.21
N ALA A 102 -7.18 -4.47 -0.26
CA ALA A 102 -7.27 -3.01 -0.10
C ALA A 102 -6.33 -2.24 -1.05
N VAL A 103 -5.42 -2.94 -1.75
CA VAL A 103 -4.48 -2.32 -2.70
C VAL A 103 -5.16 -2.17 -4.06
N VAL A 104 -5.44 -0.93 -4.45
CA VAL A 104 -6.17 -0.59 -5.69
C VAL A 104 -5.24 -0.29 -6.87
N ALA A 105 -3.96 -0.02 -6.62
CA ALA A 105 -2.95 0.11 -7.66
C ALA A 105 -1.54 -0.17 -7.13
N VAL A 106 -0.68 -0.65 -8.02
CA VAL A 106 0.75 -0.91 -7.76
C VAL A 106 1.57 -0.21 -8.83
N ARG A 107 2.46 0.69 -8.44
CA ARG A 107 3.30 1.46 -9.38
C ARG A 107 4.77 1.33 -9.03
N PRO A 108 5.66 1.15 -10.02
CA PRO A 108 7.08 1.41 -9.84
C PRO A 108 7.29 2.85 -9.34
N TYR A 109 8.22 3.04 -8.42
CA TYR A 109 8.63 4.35 -7.94
C TYR A 109 10.10 4.58 -8.30
N PRO A 110 10.39 5.03 -9.53
CA PRO A 110 11.76 5.19 -9.97
C PRO A 110 12.45 6.37 -9.27
N LEU A 111 13.77 6.27 -9.16
CA LEU A 111 14.61 7.40 -8.77
C LEU A 111 14.56 8.48 -9.86
N GLY A 112 14.59 9.73 -9.43
CA GLY A 112 14.82 10.89 -10.29
C GLY A 112 16.27 10.95 -10.78
N ALA A 113 16.54 11.92 -11.66
CA ALA A 113 17.87 12.14 -12.20
C ALA A 113 18.93 12.48 -11.13
N ASP A 114 18.50 12.96 -9.98
CA ASP A 114 19.33 13.27 -8.81
C ASP A 114 19.56 12.05 -7.88
N GLY A 115 19.05 10.87 -8.26
CA GLY A 115 19.14 9.66 -7.45
C GLY A 115 18.21 9.66 -6.24
N ARG A 116 17.21 10.54 -6.19
CA ARG A 116 16.21 10.64 -5.11
C ARG A 116 14.82 10.27 -5.59
N PHE A 117 13.95 9.85 -4.69
CA PHE A 117 12.55 9.64 -5.05
C PHE A 117 11.82 11.00 -5.13
N PRO A 118 11.24 11.37 -6.28
CA PRO A 118 10.58 12.66 -6.44
C PRO A 118 9.21 12.67 -5.74
N PRO A 119 8.67 13.81 -5.30
CA PRO A 119 7.27 13.92 -4.87
C PRO A 119 6.31 13.35 -5.91
N LEU A 120 5.24 12.67 -5.46
CA LEU A 120 4.18 12.24 -6.36
C LEU A 120 3.37 13.48 -6.80
N ILE A 121 3.40 13.80 -8.09
CA ILE A 121 2.68 14.93 -8.70
C ILE A 121 1.50 14.43 -9.56
N GLY A 122 0.31 15.00 -9.32
CA GLY A 122 -0.89 14.82 -10.16
C GLY A 122 -1.53 13.42 -10.13
N LYS A 123 -2.59 13.22 -10.93
CA LYS A 123 -3.46 12.01 -11.02
C LYS A 123 -2.75 10.70 -11.44
N GLN A 124 -1.50 10.47 -11.05
CA GLN A 124 -0.86 9.15 -11.12
C GLN A 124 -1.53 8.13 -10.17
N ALA A 125 -2.45 8.59 -9.31
CA ALA A 125 -3.17 7.82 -8.31
C ALA A 125 -4.31 6.92 -8.85
N LEU A 126 -4.87 7.17 -10.03
CA LEU A 126 -6.00 6.38 -10.55
C LEU A 126 -6.01 6.32 -12.08
N VAL A 127 -5.38 5.30 -12.65
CA VAL A 127 -5.81 4.70 -13.93
C VAL A 127 -5.42 3.22 -13.92
N ASN A 128 -6.34 2.39 -13.42
CA ASN A 128 -6.65 1.03 -13.88
C ASN A 128 -7.43 0.30 -12.78
N ARG A 129 -8.77 0.51 -12.77
CA ARG A 129 -9.66 -0.56 -12.36
C ARG A 129 -9.62 -1.60 -13.48
N GLN A 130 -8.78 -2.63 -13.40
CA GLN A 130 -9.14 -3.93 -13.99
C GLN A 130 -8.32 -5.11 -13.44
N ALA A 131 -9.11 -6.11 -13.00
CA ALA A 131 -8.87 -7.55 -12.89
C ALA A 131 -7.84 -8.09 -11.88
N ALA A 132 -8.31 -8.30 -10.64
CA ALA A 132 -7.93 -9.46 -9.83
C ALA A 132 -9.14 -9.97 -9.03
N VAL A 133 -10.25 -10.23 -9.71
CA VAL A 133 -11.34 -11.06 -9.18
C VAL A 133 -11.68 -12.04 -10.28
N ASP A 134 -11.02 -13.21 -10.26
CA ASP A 134 -11.58 -14.49 -10.72
C ASP A 134 -10.53 -15.59 -10.56
N ARG A 135 -10.40 -16.09 -9.33
CA ARG A 135 -10.17 -17.52 -9.07
C ARG A 135 -10.98 -17.92 -7.86
N ARG A 136 -12.31 -17.99 -8.03
CA ARG A 136 -13.13 -18.82 -7.14
C ARG A 136 -12.71 -20.26 -7.36
N ALA A 137 -12.25 -20.87 -6.28
CA ALA A 137 -12.29 -22.30 -6.08
C ALA A 137 -13.69 -22.84 -6.41
N SER A 138 -13.76 -23.90 -7.20
CA SER A 138 -14.70 -25.03 -7.08
C SER A 138 -14.48 -25.98 -8.26
N ASN A 139 -13.56 -26.94 -8.14
CA ASN A 139 -13.79 -28.24 -8.77
C ASN A 139 -13.06 -29.35 -8.02
N LEU A 140 -13.81 -30.12 -7.24
CA LEU A 140 -13.52 -31.46 -6.72
C LEU A 140 -14.88 -32.17 -6.49
N PRO A 141 -14.94 -33.51 -6.50
CA PRO A 141 -15.49 -34.28 -7.62
C PRO A 141 -16.86 -34.89 -7.32
N GLY A 142 -17.69 -35.00 -8.36
CA GLY A 142 -18.92 -35.79 -8.32
C GLY A 142 -18.67 -37.21 -8.84
N SER A 143 -18.58 -38.18 -7.93
CA SER A 143 -18.77 -39.59 -8.23
C SER A 143 -20.22 -39.87 -8.60
N SER A 144 -20.48 -40.59 -9.70
CA SER A 144 -21.62 -41.51 -9.81
C SER A 144 -21.44 -42.49 -10.98
N SER A 145 -21.61 -43.76 -10.61
CA SER A 145 -21.77 -44.97 -11.40
C SER A 145 -22.70 -44.85 -12.62
N ALA A 146 -22.32 -45.51 -13.71
CA ALA A 146 -23.27 -46.00 -14.71
C ALA A 146 -22.80 -47.40 -15.20
N SER A 147 -23.69 -48.36 -14.92
CA SER A 147 -23.97 -49.69 -15.49
C SER A 147 -22.92 -50.44 -16.31
#